data_AF-A0A6G0K6F8-F1
#
_entry.id   AF-A0A6G0K6F8-F1
#
_cell.length_a   1.000
_cell.length_b   1.000
_cell.length_c   1.000
_cell.angle_alpha   90.00
_cell.angle_beta   90.00
_cell.angle_gamma   90.00
#
_symmetry.space_group_name_H-M   'P 1'
#
loop_
_entity.id
_entity.type
_entity.pdbx_description
1 polymer ?
#
loop_
_entity_poly.entity_id
_entity_poly.type
_entity_poly.pdbx_seq_one_letter_code
_entity_poly.pdbx_strand_id
1 'polypeptide(L)'
;MASVSGRRPSVDQVEAQALEAAAGLRSAGAKLVCIDFDATFVAVHTGGRWTRSATELRAHVRRFFLLLVPLLCEADVSVAIVTFSPQVALIRDVLRLSFAASVAEQLVVRGDDRSWSLAHAQTTDFAPLWQTDGRHLDRKFKLPFMISAALEVQGRRGAVVRNRDTVLVDD
;
A
#
# COMPACT_ATOMS: atom_id res chain seq x y z
N MET A 1 27.54 27.10 -0.29
CA MET A 1 26.70 25.88 -0.20
C MET A 1 25.42 26.16 -0.96
N ALA A 2 25.30 25.67 -2.19
CA ALA A 2 24.11 25.88 -3.02
C ALA A 2 23.01 24.90 -2.58
N SER A 3 21.82 25.43 -2.30
CA SER A 3 20.65 24.60 -2.03
C SER A 3 20.21 23.92 -3.32
N VAL A 4 20.10 22.60 -3.27
CA VAL A 4 19.48 21.81 -4.34
C VAL A 4 17.99 22.09 -4.27
N SER A 5 17.54 23.08 -5.04
CA SER A 5 16.11 23.32 -5.27
C SER A 5 15.55 22.13 -6.04
N GLY A 6 14.85 21.24 -5.35
CA GLY A 6 14.14 20.11 -5.96
C GLY A 6 13.06 20.64 -6.88
N ARG A 7 13.33 20.68 -8.18
CA ARG A 7 12.36 21.05 -9.21
C ARG A 7 11.21 20.04 -9.14
N ARG A 8 9.99 20.50 -8.86
CA ARG A 8 8.79 19.64 -8.96
C ARG A 8 8.74 19.05 -10.38
N PRO A 9 8.61 17.73 -10.54
CA PRO A 9 8.45 17.13 -11.86
C PRO A 9 7.21 17.73 -12.54
N SER A 10 7.26 17.86 -13.88
CA SER A 10 6.07 18.27 -14.64
C SER A 10 4.96 17.22 -14.51
N VAL A 11 3.73 17.60 -14.81
CA VAL A 11 2.58 16.68 -14.79
C VAL A 11 2.85 15.44 -15.65
N ASP A 12 3.36 15.65 -16.86
CA ASP A 12 3.66 14.60 -17.83
C ASP A 12 4.76 13.65 -17.33
N GLN A 13 5.72 14.14 -16.54
CA GLN A 13 6.78 13.31 -15.96
C GLN A 13 6.24 12.37 -14.90
N VAL A 14 5.34 12.84 -14.01
CA VAL A 14 4.76 11.98 -12.96
C VAL A 14 3.87 10.89 -13.58
N GLU A 15 3.17 11.22 -14.66
CA GLU A 15 2.35 10.26 -15.39
C GLU A 15 3.20 9.21 -16.10
N ALA A 16 4.26 9.62 -16.80
CA ALA A 16 5.22 8.70 -17.41
C ALA A 16 5.85 7.76 -16.37
N GLN A 17 6.24 8.30 -15.21
CA GLN A 17 6.77 7.50 -14.09
C GLN A 17 5.75 6.48 -13.57
N ALA A 18 4.48 6.85 -13.43
CA ALA A 18 3.45 5.92 -12.97
C ALA A 18 3.18 4.80 -13.98
N LEU A 19 3.15 5.13 -15.28
CA LEU A 19 3.02 4.16 -16.36
C LEU A 19 4.20 3.18 -16.40
N GLU A 20 5.43 3.70 -16.33
CA GLU A 20 6.64 2.89 -16.30
C GLU A 20 6.67 1.98 -15.07
N ALA A 21 6.33 2.51 -13.89
CA ALA A 21 6.25 1.73 -12.66
C ALA A 21 5.21 0.61 -12.74
N ALA A 22 4.00 0.89 -13.25
CA ALA A 22 2.96 -0.12 -13.42
C ALA A 22 3.40 -1.23 -14.39
N ALA A 23 3.99 -0.85 -15.53
CA ALA A 23 4.51 -1.80 -16.52
C ALA A 23 5.65 -2.65 -15.96
N GLY A 24 6.58 -2.03 -15.23
CA GLY A 24 7.70 -2.70 -14.58
C GLY A 24 7.26 -3.70 -13.53
N LEU A 25 6.36 -3.30 -12.63
CA LEU A 25 5.82 -4.17 -11.58
C LEU A 25 5.07 -5.38 -12.16
N ARG A 26 4.22 -5.16 -13.16
CA ARG A 26 3.56 -6.25 -13.88
C ARG A 26 4.56 -7.18 -14.54
N SER A 27 5.55 -6.63 -15.25
CA SER A 27 6.56 -7.43 -15.97
C SER A 27 7.45 -8.23 -15.03
N ALA A 28 7.69 -7.73 -13.82
CA ALA A 28 8.37 -8.44 -12.75
C ALA A 28 7.53 -9.57 -12.12
N GLY A 29 6.25 -9.71 -12.51
CA GLY A 29 5.35 -10.72 -11.98
C GLY A 29 4.73 -10.37 -10.62
N ALA A 30 4.71 -9.10 -10.24
CA ALA A 30 4.06 -8.67 -9.01
C ALA A 30 2.56 -8.99 -9.06
N LYS A 31 2.05 -9.64 -8.01
CA LYS A 31 0.61 -9.88 -7.81
C LYS A 31 0.01 -8.94 -6.78
N LEU A 32 0.84 -8.44 -5.87
CA LEU A 32 0.44 -7.52 -4.80
C LEU A 32 1.47 -6.41 -4.63
N VAL A 33 0.99 -5.17 -4.65
CA VAL A 33 1.76 -3.99 -4.25
C VAL A 33 1.17 -3.46 -2.94
N CYS A 34 1.95 -3.56 -1.88
CA CYS A 34 1.68 -2.98 -0.58
C CYS A 34 2.29 -1.59 -0.53
N ILE A 35 1.48 -0.57 -0.22
CA ILE A 35 1.92 0.83 -0.15
C ILE A 35 1.73 1.28 1.30
N ASP A 36 2.79 1.80 1.92
CA ASP A 36 2.65 2.49 3.18
C ASP A 36 1.80 3.77 3.04
N PHE A 37 1.16 4.19 4.13
CA PHE A 37 0.30 5.37 4.13
C PHE A 37 1.05 6.66 4.46
N ASP A 38 1.69 6.72 5.62
CA ASP A 38 2.20 7.96 6.23
C ASP A 38 3.52 8.35 5.60
N ALA A 39 3.65 9.58 5.10
CA ALA A 39 4.84 10.00 4.35
C ALA A 39 5.22 9.08 3.15
N THR A 40 4.31 8.19 2.73
CA THR A 40 4.38 7.41 1.51
C THR A 40 3.21 7.75 0.60
N PHE A 41 2.02 7.15 0.80
CA PHE A 41 0.83 7.44 0.00
C PHE A 41 0.37 8.90 0.14
N VAL A 42 0.35 9.40 1.37
CA VAL A 42 0.21 10.83 1.66
C VAL A 42 1.58 11.46 1.90
N ALA A 43 1.74 12.72 1.51
CA ALA A 43 2.99 13.46 1.69
C ALA A 43 3.29 13.87 3.15
N VAL A 44 2.32 13.71 4.05
CA VAL A 44 2.44 14.10 5.46
C VAL A 44 2.48 12.89 6.36
N HIS A 45 3.14 13.03 7.51
CA HIS A 45 3.13 12.03 8.57
C HIS A 45 1.99 12.34 9.54
N THR A 46 0.93 11.54 9.55
CA THR A 46 -0.25 11.69 10.44
C THR A 46 0.00 11.21 11.86
N GLY A 47 1.01 10.35 12.05
CA GLY A 47 1.30 9.71 13.34
C GLY A 47 0.18 8.77 13.82
N GLY A 48 -0.68 8.31 12.90
CA GLY A 48 -1.86 7.52 13.23
C GLY A 48 -2.92 8.25 14.06
N ARG A 49 -2.89 9.60 14.06
CA ARG A 49 -3.74 10.46 14.90
C ARG A 49 -4.26 11.68 14.16
N TRP A 50 -4.53 11.56 12.85
CA TRP A 50 -5.14 12.65 12.09
C TRP A 50 -6.51 13.01 12.67
N THR A 51 -6.69 14.27 13.04
CA THR A 51 -7.90 14.76 13.73
C THR A 51 -8.86 15.53 12.83
N ARG A 52 -8.44 15.86 11.60
CA ARG A 52 -9.24 16.62 10.64
C ARG A 52 -10.01 15.68 9.70
N SER A 53 -10.72 16.25 8.73
CA SER A 53 -11.54 15.46 7.81
C SER A 53 -10.71 14.60 6.84
N ALA A 54 -11.36 13.56 6.27
CA ALA A 54 -10.81 12.77 5.17
C ALA A 54 -10.54 13.63 3.93
N THR A 55 -11.40 14.61 3.65
CA THR A 55 -11.21 15.57 2.54
C THR A 55 -9.93 16.37 2.68
N GLU A 56 -9.63 16.84 3.89
CA GLU A 56 -8.37 17.55 4.18
C GLU A 56 -7.16 16.61 4.05
N LEU A 57 -7.26 15.38 4.55
CA LEU A 57 -6.16 14.41 4.39
C LEU A 57 -5.94 14.02 2.93
N ARG A 58 -7.02 13.90 2.15
CA ARG A 58 -6.96 13.60 0.71
C ARG A 58 -6.15 14.64 -0.06
N ALA A 59 -6.17 15.91 0.36
CA ALA A 59 -5.36 16.96 -0.27
C ALA A 59 -3.84 16.70 -0.16
N HIS A 60 -3.42 15.80 0.74
CA HIS A 60 -2.03 15.39 0.90
C HIS A 60 -1.67 14.10 0.14
N VAL A 61 -2.62 13.44 -0.52
CA VAL A 61 -2.32 12.24 -1.33
C VAL A 61 -1.38 12.60 -2.47
N ARG A 62 -0.29 11.84 -2.62
CA ARG A 62 0.70 12.12 -3.66
C ARG A 62 0.11 11.78 -5.03
N ARG A 63 0.27 12.70 -5.98
CA ARG A 63 -0.22 12.55 -7.36
C ARG A 63 0.26 11.25 -8.02
N PHE A 64 1.50 10.84 -7.76
CA PHE A 64 2.05 9.58 -8.27
C PHE A 64 1.15 8.38 -7.96
N PHE A 65 0.64 8.26 -6.73
CA PHE A 65 -0.24 7.14 -6.35
C PHE A 65 -1.67 7.31 -6.86
N LEU A 66 -2.14 8.55 -7.06
CA LEU A 66 -3.42 8.77 -7.76
C LEU A 66 -3.41 8.21 -9.18
N LEU A 67 -2.25 8.19 -9.83
CA LEU A 67 -2.07 7.65 -11.18
C LEU A 67 -1.70 6.16 -11.17
N LEU A 68 -0.78 5.74 -10.30
CA LEU A 68 -0.27 4.37 -10.25
C LEU A 68 -1.35 3.36 -9.84
N VAL A 69 -2.17 3.68 -8.83
CA VAL A 69 -3.11 2.70 -8.27
C VAL A 69 -4.13 2.20 -9.29
N PRO A 70 -4.83 3.08 -10.06
CA PRO A 70 -5.71 2.62 -11.14
C PRO A 70 -4.99 1.77 -12.18
N LEU A 71 -3.78 2.18 -12.62
CA LEU A 71 -2.99 1.45 -13.61
C LEU A 71 -2.64 0.02 -13.13
N LEU A 72 -2.30 -0.14 -11.85
CA LEU A 72 -2.05 -1.46 -11.27
C LEU A 72 -3.32 -2.31 -11.25
N CYS A 73 -4.46 -1.75 -10.84
CA CYS A 73 -5.74 -2.46 -10.84
C CYS A 73 -6.15 -2.90 -12.26
N GLU A 74 -6.00 -2.04 -13.26
CA GLU A 74 -6.27 -2.37 -14.68
C GLU A 74 -5.34 -3.46 -15.22
N ALA A 75 -4.09 -3.49 -14.73
CA ALA A 75 -3.09 -4.50 -15.02
C ALA A 75 -3.28 -5.83 -14.26
N ASP A 76 -4.38 -5.98 -13.52
CA ASP A 76 -4.69 -7.12 -12.65
C ASP A 76 -3.68 -7.34 -11.50
N VAL A 77 -2.98 -6.28 -11.10
CA VAL A 77 -2.09 -6.27 -9.92
C VAL A 77 -2.89 -5.76 -8.72
N SER A 78 -2.98 -6.56 -7.66
CA SER A 78 -3.70 -6.15 -6.45
C SER A 78 -2.93 -5.07 -5.69
N VAL A 79 -3.65 -4.14 -5.07
CA VAL A 79 -3.06 -3.05 -4.29
C VAL A 79 -3.60 -3.08 -2.86
N ALA A 80 -2.70 -2.91 -1.90
CA ALA A 80 -3.04 -2.78 -0.49
C ALA A 80 -2.38 -1.55 0.14
N ILE A 81 -3.11 -0.85 1.00
CA ILE A 81 -2.52 0.10 1.94
C ILE A 81 -2.14 -0.66 3.22
N VAL A 82 -0.87 -0.63 3.61
CA VAL A 82 -0.34 -1.28 4.82
C VAL A 82 0.28 -0.23 5.75
N THR A 83 -0.32 0.01 6.91
CA THR A 83 0.05 1.14 7.77
C THR A 83 0.06 0.76 9.24
N PHE A 84 0.89 1.44 10.02
CA PHE A 84 0.82 1.35 11.49
C PHE A 84 -0.32 2.20 12.06
N SER A 85 -0.94 3.06 11.25
CA SER A 85 -2.09 3.84 11.69
C SER A 85 -3.27 2.94 12.06
N PRO A 86 -3.90 3.13 13.22
CA PRO A 86 -5.14 2.43 13.59
C PRO A 86 -6.37 3.03 12.89
N GLN A 87 -6.26 4.16 12.18
CA GLN A 87 -7.39 4.92 11.62
C GLN A 87 -7.88 4.35 10.28
N VAL A 88 -8.14 3.05 10.21
CA VAL A 88 -8.52 2.34 8.96
C VAL A 88 -9.79 2.91 8.32
N ALA A 89 -10.80 3.30 9.11
CA ALA A 89 -12.03 3.89 8.59
C ALA A 89 -11.75 5.22 7.85
N LEU A 90 -10.97 6.11 8.46
CA LEU A 90 -10.53 7.36 7.85
C LEU A 90 -9.76 7.12 6.55
N ILE A 91 -8.83 6.15 6.55
CA ILE A 91 -8.03 5.82 5.37
C ILE A 91 -8.93 5.32 4.23
N ARG A 92 -9.93 4.47 4.53
CA ARG A 92 -10.92 4.04 3.53
C ARG A 92 -11.70 5.22 2.95
N ASP A 93 -12.07 6.20 3.75
CA ASP A 93 -12.74 7.41 3.27
C ASP A 93 -11.83 8.24 2.36
N VAL A 94 -10.54 8.38 2.70
CA VAL A 94 -9.55 9.02 1.82
C VAL A 94 -9.44 8.31 0.48
N LEU A 95 -9.41 6.97 0.47
CA LEU A 95 -9.32 6.18 -0.76
C LEU A 95 -10.58 6.34 -1.63
N ARG A 96 -11.78 6.35 -1.03
CA ARG A 96 -13.05 6.60 -1.74
C ARG A 96 -13.13 8.01 -2.34
N LEU A 97 -12.53 9.01 -1.68
CA LEU A 97 -12.41 10.36 -2.20
C LEU A 97 -11.33 10.50 -3.29
N SER A 98 -10.41 9.54 -3.38
CA SER A 98 -9.24 9.58 -4.27
C SER A 98 -9.47 8.83 -5.59
N PHE A 99 -10.33 7.82 -5.59
CA PHE A 99 -10.51 6.90 -6.71
C PHE A 99 -11.97 6.68 -7.07
N ALA A 100 -12.23 6.21 -8.30
CA ALA A 100 -13.54 5.68 -8.66
C ALA A 100 -13.92 4.50 -7.74
N ALA A 101 -15.23 4.31 -7.51
CA ALA A 101 -15.74 3.28 -6.60
C ALA A 101 -15.21 1.88 -6.96
N SER A 102 -15.18 1.55 -8.26
CA SER A 102 -14.67 0.28 -8.77
C SER A 102 -13.21 0.01 -8.41
N VAL A 103 -12.37 1.05 -8.32
CA VAL A 103 -10.97 0.92 -7.88
C VAL A 103 -10.92 0.85 -6.36
N ALA A 104 -11.58 1.78 -5.66
CA ALA A 104 -11.55 1.88 -4.21
C ALA A 104 -12.04 0.59 -3.50
N GLU A 105 -13.04 -0.09 -4.05
CA GLU A 105 -13.58 -1.34 -3.50
C GLU A 105 -12.63 -2.54 -3.65
N GLN A 106 -11.73 -2.50 -4.64
CA GLN A 106 -10.72 -3.55 -4.83
C GLN A 106 -9.57 -3.45 -3.83
N LEU A 107 -9.30 -2.24 -3.31
CA LEU A 107 -8.16 -1.99 -2.42
C LEU A 107 -8.32 -2.71 -1.08
N VAL A 108 -7.25 -3.37 -0.65
CA VAL A 108 -7.16 -3.91 0.70
C VAL A 108 -6.56 -2.85 1.62
N VAL A 109 -7.08 -2.72 2.85
CA VAL A 109 -6.50 -1.83 3.86
C VAL A 109 -6.16 -2.65 5.10
N ARG A 110 -4.90 -2.55 5.53
CA ARG A 110 -4.39 -3.15 6.76
C ARG A 110 -3.72 -2.10 7.60
N GLY A 111 -4.47 -1.60 8.59
CA GLY A 111 -3.96 -0.72 9.64
C GLY A 111 -3.86 -1.42 10.99
N ASP A 112 -3.38 -0.70 12.00
CA ASP A 112 -3.27 -1.21 13.37
C ASP A 112 -4.59 -1.14 14.18
N ASP A 113 -5.71 -1.54 13.57
CA ASP A 113 -7.05 -1.37 14.14
C ASP A 113 -7.57 -2.60 14.91
N ARG A 114 -6.75 -3.65 15.04
CA ARG A 114 -7.08 -4.94 15.66
C ARG A 114 -8.25 -5.70 15.00
N SER A 115 -8.72 -5.28 13.82
CA SER A 115 -9.81 -5.96 13.10
C SER A 115 -9.39 -7.28 12.44
N TRP A 116 -8.09 -7.56 12.41
CA TRP A 116 -7.50 -8.73 11.80
C TRP A 116 -6.40 -9.31 12.70
N SER A 117 -6.17 -10.61 12.54
CA SER A 117 -5.09 -11.34 13.20
C SER A 117 -4.35 -12.21 12.19
N LEU A 118 -3.18 -12.70 12.57
CA LEU A 118 -2.34 -13.56 11.73
C LEU A 118 -1.81 -14.72 12.58
N ALA A 119 -2.22 -15.94 12.23
CA ALA A 119 -1.69 -17.15 12.85
C ALA A 119 -0.38 -17.57 12.18
N HIS A 120 0.52 -18.17 12.95
CA HIS A 120 1.85 -18.58 12.46
C HIS A 120 1.78 -19.47 11.22
N ALA A 121 0.85 -20.44 11.18
CA ALA A 121 0.66 -21.34 10.05
C ALA A 121 0.34 -20.62 8.72
N GLN A 122 -0.27 -19.43 8.78
CA GLN A 122 -0.64 -18.64 7.61
C GLN A 122 0.54 -17.87 7.00
N THR A 123 1.72 -17.91 7.63
CA THR A 123 2.90 -17.17 7.17
C THR A 123 3.77 -17.99 6.23
N THR A 124 3.51 -19.29 6.07
CA THR A 124 4.39 -20.25 5.39
C THR A 124 4.86 -19.81 4.00
N ASP A 125 3.97 -19.27 3.17
CA ASP A 125 4.26 -18.78 1.81
C ASP A 125 5.18 -17.54 1.75
N PHE A 126 5.53 -16.96 2.89
CA PHE A 126 6.40 -15.81 3.02
C PHE A 126 7.81 -16.15 3.52
N ALA A 127 8.16 -17.43 3.64
CA ALA A 127 9.50 -17.84 4.06
C ALA A 127 10.55 -17.44 2.99
N PRO A 128 11.77 -17.02 3.36
CA PRO A 128 12.35 -17.01 4.71
C PRO A 128 12.14 -15.72 5.50
N LEU A 129 11.38 -14.73 5.00
CA LEU A 129 11.29 -13.40 5.63
C LEU A 129 10.84 -13.41 7.10
N TRP A 130 10.10 -14.44 7.52
CA TRP A 130 9.60 -14.58 8.88
C TRP A 130 10.36 -15.62 9.72
N GLN A 131 11.39 -16.29 9.19
CA GLN A 131 12.17 -17.34 9.88
C GLN A 131 13.16 -16.78 10.95
N THR A 132 12.94 -15.57 11.46
CA THR A 132 13.74 -14.94 12.52
C THR A 132 13.09 -15.10 13.90
N ASP A 133 12.74 -16.33 14.27
CA ASP A 133 12.09 -16.67 15.55
C ASP A 133 10.75 -15.92 15.79
N GLY A 134 10.03 -15.55 14.72
CA GLY A 134 8.74 -14.88 14.82
C GLY A 134 8.79 -13.39 15.21
N ARG A 135 9.98 -12.80 15.42
CA ARG A 135 10.12 -11.38 15.81
C ARG A 135 9.54 -10.41 14.78
N HIS A 136 9.54 -10.77 13.50
CA HIS A 136 8.96 -9.94 12.43
C HIS A 136 7.43 -10.00 12.33
N LEU A 137 6.73 -10.81 13.13
CA LEU A 137 5.26 -10.77 13.22
C LEU A 137 4.76 -9.77 14.26
N ASP A 138 5.67 -9.11 14.99
CA ASP A 138 5.32 -7.93 15.79
C ASP A 138 4.78 -6.83 14.85
N ARG A 139 3.68 -6.19 15.25
CA ARG A 139 3.02 -5.11 14.52
C ARG A 139 3.84 -3.81 14.50
N LYS A 140 5.04 -3.81 15.09
CA LYS A 140 6.11 -2.83 14.86
C LYS A 140 6.77 -2.95 13.48
N PHE A 141 6.57 -4.06 12.77
CA PHE A 141 7.08 -4.27 11.41
C PHE A 141 5.93 -4.37 10.41
N LYS A 142 6.20 -4.05 9.14
CA LYS A 142 5.19 -4.10 8.06
C LYS A 142 4.82 -5.52 7.63
N LEU A 143 5.71 -6.49 7.86
CA LEU A 143 5.54 -7.86 7.40
C LEU A 143 4.16 -8.48 7.75
N PRO A 144 3.64 -8.42 9.00
CA PRO A 144 2.32 -8.98 9.32
C PRO A 144 1.18 -8.30 8.56
N PHE A 145 1.28 -7.00 8.29
CA PHE A 145 0.28 -6.25 7.51
C PHE A 145 0.29 -6.70 6.05
N MET A 146 1.49 -6.86 5.47
CA MET A 146 1.67 -7.38 4.11
C MET A 146 1.11 -8.80 3.96
N ILE A 147 1.46 -9.71 4.87
CA ILE A 147 0.96 -11.09 4.85
C ILE A 147 -0.57 -11.10 4.99
N SER A 148 -1.12 -10.33 5.94
CA SER A 148 -2.57 -10.26 6.12
C SER A 148 -3.31 -9.69 4.90
N ALA A 149 -2.70 -8.72 4.20
CA ALA A 149 -3.24 -8.20 2.95
C ALA A 149 -3.20 -9.25 1.84
N ALA A 150 -2.08 -9.96 1.70
CA ALA A 150 -1.93 -11.04 0.74
C ALA A 150 -2.98 -12.15 0.94
N LEU A 151 -3.21 -12.57 2.19
CA LEU A 151 -4.24 -13.57 2.51
C LEU A 151 -5.65 -13.10 2.13
N GLU A 152 -5.98 -11.82 2.30
CA GLU A 152 -7.26 -11.28 1.84
C GLU A 152 -7.36 -11.27 0.31
N VAL A 153 -6.29 -10.89 -0.38
CA VAL A 153 -6.24 -10.96 -1.86
C VAL A 153 -6.40 -12.39 -2.35
N GLN A 154 -5.70 -13.35 -1.73
CA GLN A 154 -5.84 -14.78 -2.03
C GLN A 154 -7.28 -15.24 -1.85
N GLY A 155 -7.94 -14.86 -0.75
CA GLY A 155 -9.34 -15.20 -0.50
C GLY A 155 -10.31 -14.62 -1.52
N ARG A 156 -10.04 -13.42 -2.04
CA ARG A 156 -10.87 -12.76 -3.06
C ARG A 156 -10.66 -13.32 -4.46
N ARG A 157 -9.43 -13.66 -4.82
CA ARG A 157 -9.02 -13.98 -6.20
C ARG A 157 -8.70 -15.45 -6.45
N GLY A 158 -8.57 -16.27 -5.40
CA GLY A 158 -8.22 -17.69 -5.48
C GLY A 158 -6.77 -17.99 -5.86
N ALA A 159 -5.98 -16.98 -6.25
CA ALA A 159 -4.58 -17.14 -6.61
C ALA A 159 -3.67 -16.95 -5.40
N VAL A 160 -2.73 -17.87 -5.19
CA VAL A 160 -1.72 -17.77 -4.12
C VAL A 160 -0.78 -16.59 -4.39
N VAL A 161 -0.66 -15.71 -3.41
CA VAL A 161 0.26 -14.57 -3.36
C VAL A 161 1.38 -14.88 -2.36
N ARG A 162 2.60 -14.99 -2.84
CA ARG A 162 3.78 -15.32 -2.02
C ARG A 162 4.64 -14.08 -1.80
N ASN A 163 5.67 -14.21 -0.96
CA ASN A 163 6.66 -13.15 -0.77
C ASN A 163 7.26 -12.65 -2.10
N ARG A 164 7.70 -13.57 -2.98
CA ARG A 164 8.30 -13.20 -4.28
C ARG A 164 7.36 -12.41 -5.20
N ASP A 165 6.05 -12.50 -4.96
CA ASP A 165 5.00 -11.86 -5.76
C ASP A 165 4.56 -10.52 -5.15
N THR A 166 5.14 -10.12 -4.01
CA THR A 166 4.71 -8.98 -3.20
C THR A 166 5.79 -7.91 -3.17
N VAL A 167 5.42 -6.67 -3.44
CA VAL A 167 6.30 -5.49 -3.34
C VAL A 167 5.81 -4.58 -2.22
N LEU A 168 6.72 -4.08 -1.39
CA LEU A 168 6.44 -3.01 -0.44
C LEU A 168 7.00 -1.69 -0.97
N VAL A 169 6.16 -0.66 -1.01
CA VAL A 169 6.55 0.73 -1.22
C VAL A 169 6.43 1.42 0.14
N ASP A 170 7.56 1.85 0.68
CA ASP A 170 7.72 2.55 1.97
C ASP A 170 8.72 3.70 1.75
N ASP A 171 8.66 4.75 2.57
CA ASP A 171 9.52 5.94 2.44
C ASP A 171 10.93 5.80 3.04
#